data_AF-A0A974NCX1-F1
#
_entry.id   AF-A0A974NCX1-F1
#
_cell.length_a   1.000
_cell.length_b   1.000
_cell.length_c   1.000
_cell.angle_alpha   90.00
_cell.angle_beta   90.00
_cell.angle_gamma   90.00
#
_symmetry.space_group_name_H-M   'P 1'
#
loop_
_entity.id
_entity.type
_entity.pdbx_description
1 polymer ?
#
loop_
_entity_poly.entity_id
_entity_poly.type
_entity_poly.pdbx_seq_one_letter_code
_entity_poly.pdbx_strand_id
1 'polypeptide(L)' 'MTKKKNFPIHPKHPERICWGCDKYCSVKELGCGNGADRTQHPVELFGEDWLEWELQPERLINQKDEG' A
#
# COMPACT_ATOMS: atom_id res chain seq x y z
N MET A 1 8.74 -11.13 15.05
CA MET A 1 8.68 -11.60 13.64
C MET A 1 7.38 -11.08 13.04
N THR A 2 7.36 -9.87 12.50
CA THR A 2 6.17 -9.31 11.85
C THR A 2 5.88 -10.10 10.57
N LYS A 3 4.68 -10.68 10.48
CA LYS A 3 4.24 -11.47 9.34
C LYS A 3 4.25 -10.56 8.10
N LYS A 4 5.13 -10.84 7.14
CA LYS A 4 5.18 -10.12 5.86
C LYS A 4 3.85 -10.42 5.15
N LYS A 5 2.99 -9.41 5.09
CA LYS A 5 1.65 -9.56 4.52
C LYS A 5 1.75 -9.37 3.03
N ASN A 6 1.07 -10.26 2.29
CA ASN A 6 1.07 -10.19 0.84
C ASN A 6 0.36 -8.90 0.42
N PHE A 7 1.13 -7.97 -0.14
CA PHE A 7 0.64 -6.74 -0.72
C PHE A 7 0.59 -6.96 -2.24
N PRO A 8 -0.59 -7.29 -2.82
CA PRO A 8 -0.71 -7.55 -4.24
C PRO A 8 -0.41 -6.30 -5.05
N ILE A 9 0.32 -6.44 -6.16
CA ILE A 9 0.71 -5.30 -7.00
C ILE A 9 -0.50 -4.73 -7.76
N HIS A 10 -1.36 -5.61 -8.27
CA HIS A 10 -2.58 -5.26 -9.01
C HIS A 10 -3.80 -5.98 -8.44
N PRO A 11 -4.35 -5.50 -7.29
CA PRO A 11 -5.62 -6.02 -6.78
C PRO A 11 -6.75 -5.74 -7.79
N LYS A 12 -7.70 -6.68 -7.93
CA LYS A 12 -8.84 -6.54 -8.87
C LYS A 12 -9.85 -5.46 -8.47
N HIS A 13 -10.02 -5.26 -7.16
CA HIS A 13 -10.98 -4.32 -6.58
C HIS A 13 -10.33 -3.56 -5.41
N PRO A 14 -9.31 -2.72 -5.68
CA PRO A 14 -8.61 -1.98 -4.64
C PRO A 14 -9.54 -1.10 -3.81
N GLU A 15 -10.62 -0.60 -4.40
CA GLU A 15 -11.58 0.30 -3.79
C GLU A 15 -12.41 -0.34 -2.67
N ARG A 16 -12.39 -1.67 -2.54
CA ARG A 16 -13.22 -2.43 -1.57
C ARG A 16 -12.50 -2.79 -0.29
N ILE A 17 -11.21 -2.50 -0.19
CA ILE A 17 -10.33 -2.90 0.90
C ILE A 17 -9.69 -1.66 1.53
N CYS A 18 -9.48 -1.70 2.84
CA CYS A 18 -8.59 -0.78 3.53
C CYS A 18 -7.16 -1.32 3.54
N TRP A 19 -6.25 -0.62 2.88
CA TRP A 19 -4.87 -1.05 2.66
C TRP A 19 -3.90 -0.65 3.78
N GLY A 20 -4.33 0.22 4.69
CA GLY A 20 -3.52 0.75 5.78
C GLY A 20 -3.49 -0.13 7.03
N CYS A 21 -4.19 -1.27 7.03
CA CYS A 21 -4.29 -2.13 8.19
C CYS A 21 -3.88 -3.57 7.94
N ASP A 22 -3.68 -4.29 9.03
CA ASP A 22 -3.19 -5.65 8.94
C ASP A 22 -4.21 -6.70 8.50
N LYS A 23 -5.48 -6.34 8.56
CA LYS A 23 -6.59 -7.25 8.33
C LYS A 23 -7.21 -7.11 6.95
N TYR A 24 -6.80 -6.10 6.15
CA TYR A 24 -7.45 -5.76 4.88
C TYR A 24 -8.97 -5.73 5.02
N CYS A 25 -9.44 -4.95 6.00
CA CYS A 25 -10.85 -4.83 6.30
C CYS A 25 -11.63 -4.36 5.06
N SER A 26 -12.86 -4.85 4.90
CA SER A 26 -13.79 -4.32 3.90
C SER A 26 -14.07 -2.86 4.17
N VAL A 27 -14.29 -2.07 3.12
CA VAL A 27 -14.74 -0.66 3.25
C VAL A 27 -16.06 -0.50 3.97
N LYS A 28 -16.87 -1.56 4.04
CA LYS A 28 -18.14 -1.57 4.79
C LYS A 28 -17.98 -2.00 6.25
N GLU A 29 -16.81 -2.51 6.63
CA GLU A 29 -16.55 -3.08 7.95
C GLU A 29 -15.14 -2.70 8.41
N LEU A 30 -14.88 -1.39 8.46
CA LEU A 30 -13.59 -0.83 8.84
C LEU A 30 -13.32 -1.04 10.34
N GLY A 31 -12.83 -2.23 10.67
CA GLY A 31 -12.38 -2.55 12.03
C GLY A 31 -11.05 -1.88 12.42
N CYS A 32 -10.35 -1.28 11.46
CA CYS A 32 -9.12 -0.52 11.68
C CYS A 32 -9.42 0.98 11.65
N GLY A 33 -8.82 1.76 12.55
CA GLY A 33 -9.01 3.21 12.57
C GLY A 33 -10.33 3.69 13.18
N ASN A 34 -11.02 2.88 13.99
CA ASN A 34 -12.30 3.23 14.64
C ASN A 34 -13.41 3.68 13.66
N GLY A 35 -13.45 3.10 12.46
CA GLY A 35 -14.40 3.53 11.42
C GLY A 35 -13.99 4.82 10.70
N ALA A 36 -12.74 5.29 10.86
CA ALA A 36 -12.16 6.31 9.99
C ALA A 36 -12.13 5.85 8.52
N ASP A 37 -11.91 6.80 7.61
CA ASP A 37 -11.87 6.54 6.18
C ASP A 37 -10.85 5.44 5.81
N ARG A 38 -11.12 4.75 4.71
CA ARG A 38 -10.25 3.70 4.19
C ARG A 38 -8.94 4.30 3.69
N THR A 39 -7.86 3.55 3.84
CA THR A 39 -6.64 3.82 3.09
C THR A 39 -6.74 3.18 1.71
N GLN A 40 -6.51 3.98 0.67
CA GLN A 40 -6.52 3.56 -0.74
C GLN A 40 -5.26 2.76 -1.10
N HIS A 41 -5.37 1.88 -2.10
CA HIS A 41 -4.20 1.23 -2.70
C HIS A 41 -3.43 2.23 -3.56
N PRO A 42 -2.08 2.19 -3.63
CA PRO A 42 -1.29 3.06 -4.50
C PRO A 42 -1.75 3.04 -5.97
N VAL A 43 -2.18 1.87 -6.48
CA VAL A 43 -2.76 1.75 -7.84
C VAL A 43 -3.97 2.66 -8.08
N GLU A 44 -4.76 2.98 -7.05
CA GLU A 44 -5.93 3.87 -7.18
C GLU A 44 -5.50 5.32 -7.37
N LEU A 45 -4.34 5.69 -6.83
CA LEU A 45 -3.83 7.06 -6.83
C LEU A 45 -2.88 7.32 -7.98
N PHE A 46 -2.04 6.33 -8.31
CA PHE A 46 -0.91 6.49 -9.22
C PHE A 46 -1.05 5.66 -10.51
N GLY A 47 -2.02 4.74 -10.61
CA GLY A 47 -2.20 3.89 -11.78
C GLY A 47 -1.47 2.54 -11.69
N GLU A 48 -1.53 1.75 -12.77
CA GLU A 48 -0.98 0.39 -12.81
C GLU A 48 0.55 0.34 -12.68
N ASP A 49 1.23 1.42 -13.07
CA ASP A 49 2.67 1.63 -13.01
C ASP A 49 3.17 2.14 -11.64
N TRP A 50 2.30 2.26 -10.63
CA TRP A 50 2.65 2.79 -9.30
C TRP A 50 3.91 2.16 -8.68
N LEU A 51 4.13 0.86 -8.93
CA LEU A 51 5.28 0.15 -8.39
C LEU A 51 6.59 0.60 -9.05
N GLU A 52 6.57 1.00 -10.33
CA GLU A 52 7.75 1.51 -11.03
C GLU A 52 8.27 2.81 -10.41
N TRP A 53 7.36 3.62 -9.85
CA TRP A 53 7.71 4.83 -9.09
C TRP A 53 8.40 4.53 -7.76
N GLU A 54 8.01 3.46 -7.06
CA GLU A 54 8.65 3.05 -5.81
C GLU A 54 9.99 2.34 -6.03
N LEU A 55 10.10 1.56 -7.11
CA LEU A 55 11.28 0.76 -7.40
C LEU A 55 12.41 1.55 -8.08
N GLN A 56 12.28 2.88 -8.25
CA GLN A 56 13.30 3.69 -8.90
C GLN A 56 14.66 3.54 -8.19
N PRO A 57 15.64 2.84 -8.81
CA PRO A 57 16.89 2.49 -8.17
C PRO A 57 17.74 3.72 -7.85
N GLU A 58 17.61 4.82 -8.60
CA GLU A 58 18.24 6.10 -8.28
C GLU A 58 17.99 6.58 -6.84
N ARG A 59 16.80 6.33 -6.26
CA ARG A 59 16.51 6.78 -4.88
C ARG A 59 17.20 5.92 -3.82
N LEU A 60 17.49 4.66 -4.12
CA LEU A 60 18.21 3.75 -3.23
C LEU A 60 19.73 3.94 -3.32
N ILE A 61 20.23 4.43 -4.46
CA ILE A 61 21.65 4.69 -4.68
C ILE A 61 22.09 5.95 -3.91
N ASN A 62 21.29 7.01 -3.95
CA ASN A 62 21.61 8.30 -3.29
C ASN A 62 21.47 8.28 -1.74
N GLN A 63 21.07 7.15 -1.14
CA GLN A 63 20.93 7.02 0.33
C GLN A 63 22.14 6.34 0.99
N LYS A 64 23.20 6.04 0.23
CA LYS A 64 24.44 5.41 0.74
C LYS A 64 25.63 6.37 0.88
N ASP A 65 25.46 7.64 0.52
CA ASP A 65 26.54 8.64 0.54
C ASP A 65 26.46 9.63 1.73
N GLU A 66 25.53 9.41 2.67
CA GLU A 66 25.49 10.12 3.96
C GLU A 66 25.63 9.11 5.11
N GLY A 67 26.88 8.74 5.44
CA GLY A 67 27.21 7.91 6.60
C GLY A 67 28.61 7.33 6.54
#